data_AF-A0A2K3M996-F1
#
_entry.id   AF-A0A2K3M996-F1
#
_cell.length_a   1.000
_cell.length_b   1.000
_cell.length_c   1.000
_cell.angle_alpha   90.00
_cell.angle_beta   90.00
_cell.angle_gamma   90.00
#
_symmetry.space_group_name_H-M   'P 1'
#
loop_
_entity.id
_entity.type
_entity.pdbx_description
1 polymer ?
#
loop_
_entity_poly.entity_id
_entity_poly.type
_entity_poly.pdbx_seq_one_letter_code
_entity_poly.pdbx_strand_id
1 'polypeptide(L)'
;MAIIMFQLGLYQSVQKICGPIVLARIAAVLSIPILQSFPFMTMFSGFTLYISIYSASILKNLFIEIISTGLFILQNKAVDQHQRGVANGICITAMSACKVIGPAAGGAILTWSQKRMDASFLPGPHLVFFVLNVIEGLALLLTFKPFLTERKTPSEQLH
;
A
#
# COMPACT_ATOMS: atom_id res chain seq x y z
N MET A 1 -13.92 14.03 3.12
CA MET A 1 -14.93 13.71 4.16
C MET A 1 -15.11 12.21 4.36
N ALA A 2 -15.45 11.40 3.34
CA ALA A 2 -15.61 9.95 3.49
C ALA A 2 -14.36 9.21 4.03
N ILE A 3 -13.16 9.59 3.56
CA ILE A 3 -11.88 9.01 4.01
C ILE A 3 -11.63 9.28 5.50
N ILE A 4 -11.94 10.49 5.97
CA ILE A 4 -11.75 10.91 7.36
C ILE A 4 -12.74 10.17 8.29
N MET A 5 -13.98 9.94 7.82
CA MET A 5 -14.97 9.16 8.58
C MET A 5 -14.58 7.68 8.71
N PHE A 6 -13.96 7.10 7.67
CA PHE A 6 -13.43 5.72 7.73
C PHE A 6 -12.26 5.60 8.70
N GLN A 7 -11.33 6.57 8.69
CA GLN A 7 -10.19 6.63 9.63
C GLN A 7 -10.62 6.78 11.09
N LEU A 8 -11.59 7.66 11.38
CA LEU A 8 -12.02 7.93 12.76
C LEU A 8 -12.92 6.83 13.36
N GLY A 9 -13.70 6.11 12.55
CA GLY A 9 -14.65 5.10 13.05
C GLY A 9 -14.20 3.65 12.88
N LEU A 10 -14.15 3.19 11.62
CA LEU A 10 -13.93 1.78 11.27
C LEU A 10 -12.49 1.35 11.52
N TYR A 11 -11.52 2.19 11.17
CA TYR A 11 -10.10 1.83 11.33
C TYR A 11 -9.71 1.60 12.80
N GLN A 12 -10.13 2.46 13.72
CA GLN A 12 -9.88 2.25 15.17
C GLN A 12 -10.52 0.96 15.69
N SER A 13 -11.71 0.61 15.20
CA SER A 13 -12.43 -0.59 15.60
C SER A 13 -11.72 -1.87 15.11
N VAL A 14 -11.26 -1.89 13.86
CA VAL A 14 -10.59 -3.05 13.26
C VAL A 14 -9.14 -3.19 13.78
N GLN A 15 -8.43 -2.06 14.00
CA GLN A 15 -7.07 -2.05 14.53
C GLN A 15 -6.99 -2.65 15.94
N LYS A 16 -8.00 -2.41 16.80
CA LYS A 16 -8.06 -2.97 18.16
C LYS A 16 -8.13 -4.51 18.18
N ILE A 17 -8.60 -5.14 17.11
CA ILE A 17 -8.85 -6.58 17.05
C ILE A 17 -7.65 -7.33 16.44
N CYS A 18 -7.05 -6.83 15.36
CA CYS A 18 -6.04 -7.57 14.59
C CYS A 18 -4.59 -7.11 14.84
N GLY A 19 -4.38 -5.94 15.45
CA GLY A 19 -3.08 -5.29 15.49
C GLY A 19 -2.72 -4.61 14.16
N PRO A 20 -2.02 -3.46 14.21
CA PRO A 20 -1.78 -2.61 13.03
C PRO A 20 -0.96 -3.32 11.93
N ILE A 21 -0.03 -4.21 12.31
CA ILE A 21 0.84 -4.92 11.36
C ILE A 21 0.11 -6.02 10.57
N VAL A 22 -0.76 -6.79 11.23
CA VAL A 22 -1.52 -7.87 10.58
C VAL A 22 -2.55 -7.27 9.64
N LEU A 23 -3.22 -6.19 10.07
CA LEU A 23 -4.18 -5.50 9.24
C LEU A 23 -3.53 -4.88 7.99
N ALA A 24 -2.37 -4.25 8.14
CA ALA A 24 -1.59 -3.72 7.01
C ALA A 24 -1.16 -4.85 6.04
N ARG A 25 -0.75 -6.02 6.55
CA ARG A 25 -0.42 -7.18 5.72
C ARG A 25 -1.63 -7.73 4.97
N ILE A 26 -2.78 -7.88 5.62
CA ILE A 26 -4.01 -8.33 4.96
C ILE A 26 -4.42 -7.35 3.86
N ALA A 27 -4.38 -6.05 4.13
CA ALA A 27 -4.68 -5.02 3.13
C ALA A 27 -3.71 -5.09 1.93
N ALA A 28 -2.42 -5.27 2.18
CA ALA A 28 -1.42 -5.44 1.12
C ALA A 28 -1.64 -6.72 0.30
N VAL A 29 -1.98 -7.84 0.94
CA VAL A 29 -2.31 -9.10 0.23
C VAL A 29 -3.56 -8.95 -0.63
N LEU A 30 -4.61 -8.29 -0.13
CA LEU A 30 -5.85 -8.04 -0.87
C LEU A 30 -5.69 -7.01 -1.99
N SER A 31 -4.68 -6.16 -1.89
CA SER A 31 -4.37 -5.13 -2.87
C SER A 31 -3.74 -5.70 -4.16
N ILE A 32 -2.98 -6.79 -4.06
CA ILE A 32 -2.37 -7.53 -5.18
C ILE A 32 -3.41 -8.02 -6.22
N PRO A 33 -4.46 -8.79 -5.85
CA PRO A 33 -5.45 -9.25 -6.81
C PRO A 33 -6.26 -8.09 -7.41
N ILE A 34 -6.47 -7.00 -6.66
CA ILE A 34 -7.11 -5.79 -7.20
C ILE A 34 -6.23 -5.17 -8.29
N LEU A 35 -4.92 -5.04 -8.06
CA LEU A 35 -3.97 -4.57 -9.08
C LEU A 35 -4.00 -5.41 -10.35
N GLN A 36 -3.99 -6.74 -10.18
CA GLN A 36 -4.07 -7.66 -11.30
C GLN A 36 -5.39 -7.60 -12.04
N SER A 37 -6.48 -7.14 -11.41
CA SER A 37 -7.78 -7.01 -12.04
C SER A 37 -7.87 -5.81 -12.99
N PHE A 38 -7.10 -4.74 -12.76
CA PHE A 38 -7.11 -3.53 -13.61
C PHE A 38 -6.82 -3.76 -15.11
N PRO A 39 -5.83 -4.56 -15.54
CA PRO A 39 -5.64 -4.81 -16.96
C PRO A 39 -6.85 -5.55 -17.59
N PHE A 40 -7.54 -6.40 -16.83
CA PHE A 40 -8.76 -7.08 -17.29
C PHE A 40 -9.99 -6.17 -17.31
N MET A 41 -9.99 -5.05 -16.57
CA MET A 41 -11.10 -4.09 -16.63
C MET A 41 -11.31 -3.55 -18.04
N THR A 42 -10.25 -3.52 -18.87
CA THR A 42 -10.33 -3.12 -20.28
C THR A 42 -11.26 -4.02 -21.13
N MET A 43 -11.63 -5.21 -20.64
CA MET A 43 -12.62 -6.08 -21.30
C MET A 43 -14.07 -5.60 -21.13
N PHE A 44 -14.33 -4.72 -20.17
CA PHE A 44 -15.66 -4.13 -19.95
C PHE A 44 -15.75 -2.76 -20.65
N SER A 45 -16.96 -2.38 -21.06
CA SER A 45 -17.22 -1.08 -21.69
C SER A 45 -18.41 -0.35 -21.03
N GLY A 46 -18.45 0.97 -21.20
CA GLY A 46 -19.56 1.80 -20.75
C GLY A 46 -19.73 1.87 -19.23
N PHE A 47 -20.96 1.67 -18.77
CA PHE A 47 -21.35 1.84 -17.36
C PHE A 47 -20.69 0.82 -16.42
N THR A 48 -20.54 -0.43 -16.85
CA THR A 48 -19.92 -1.50 -16.07
C THR A 48 -18.44 -1.23 -15.79
N LEU A 49 -17.72 -0.70 -16.79
CA LEU A 49 -16.34 -0.26 -16.63
C LEU A 49 -16.22 0.82 -15.56
N TYR A 50 -17.12 1.81 -15.61
CA TYR A 50 -17.14 2.92 -14.67
C TYR A 50 -17.36 2.43 -13.23
N ILE A 51 -18.37 1.58 -13.00
CA ILE A 51 -18.59 0.99 -11.66
C ILE A 51 -17.38 0.19 -11.18
N SER A 52 -16.79 -0.63 -12.05
CA SER A 52 -15.64 -1.47 -11.69
C SER A 52 -14.43 -0.62 -11.30
N ILE A 53 -14.09 0.40 -12.09
CA ILE A 53 -12.97 1.31 -11.79
C ILE A 53 -13.23 2.08 -10.50
N TYR A 54 -14.44 2.62 -10.30
CA TYR A 54 -14.76 3.39 -9.10
C TYR A 54 -14.72 2.53 -7.84
N SER A 55 -15.33 1.34 -7.87
CA SER A 55 -15.30 0.42 -6.73
C SER A 55 -13.87 -0.02 -6.40
N ALA A 56 -13.08 -0.39 -7.40
CA ALA A 56 -11.68 -0.75 -7.22
C ALA A 56 -10.84 0.41 -6.69
N SER A 57 -11.05 1.63 -7.20
CA SER A 57 -10.34 2.84 -6.76
C SER A 57 -10.65 3.19 -5.30
N ILE A 58 -11.92 3.08 -4.89
CA ILE A 58 -12.32 3.29 -3.48
C ILE A 58 -11.64 2.25 -2.60
N LEU A 59 -11.71 0.96 -2.97
CA LEU A 59 -11.10 -0.11 -2.19
C LEU A 59 -9.58 0.05 -2.08
N LYS A 60 -8.91 0.44 -3.17
CA LYS A 60 -7.48 0.75 -3.16
C LYS A 60 -7.13 1.89 -2.23
N ASN A 61 -7.89 2.98 -2.25
CA ASN A 61 -7.67 4.11 -1.36
C ASN A 61 -7.84 3.72 0.12
N LEU A 62 -8.84 2.89 0.42
CA LEU A 62 -9.03 2.35 1.78
C LEU A 62 -7.82 1.52 2.24
N PHE A 63 -7.28 0.66 1.37
CA PHE A 63 -6.11 -0.17 1.71
C PHE A 63 -4.84 0.65 1.90
N ILE A 64 -4.59 1.65 1.06
CA ILE A 64 -3.46 2.57 1.22
C ILE A 64 -3.54 3.27 2.58
N GLU A 65 -4.74 3.70 2.97
CA GLU A 65 -4.95 4.38 4.25
C GLU A 65 -4.71 3.47 5.45
N ILE A 66 -5.18 2.22 5.39
CA ILE A 66 -4.94 1.18 6.39
C ILE A 66 -3.44 0.94 6.57
N ILE A 67 -2.71 0.76 5.47
CA ILE A 67 -1.25 0.50 5.49
C ILE A 67 -0.50 1.71 6.04
N SER A 68 -0.80 2.92 5.53
CA SER A 68 -0.17 4.17 5.97
C SER A 68 -0.34 4.39 7.48
N THR A 69 -1.57 4.21 7.97
CA THR A 69 -1.85 4.40 9.40
C THR A 69 -1.17 3.32 10.25
N GLY A 70 -1.15 2.07 9.79
CA GLY A 70 -0.45 0.97 10.47
C GLY A 70 1.05 1.23 10.60
N LEU A 71 1.69 1.72 9.53
CA LEU A 71 3.10 2.11 9.51
C LEU A 71 3.38 3.29 10.44
N PHE A 72 2.51 4.30 10.47
CA PHE A 72 2.67 5.45 11.37
C PHE A 72 2.62 5.04 12.84
N ILE A 73 1.71 4.13 13.21
CA ILE A 73 1.64 3.59 14.58
C ILE A 73 2.93 2.83 14.91
N LEU A 74 3.43 2.04 13.98
CA LEU A 74 4.65 1.27 14.18
C LEU A 74 5.89 2.18 14.35
N GLN A 75 6.01 3.22 13.54
CA GLN A 75 7.07 4.23 13.67
C GLN A 75 7.04 4.88 15.06
N ASN A 76 5.86 5.27 15.53
CA ASN A 76 5.70 5.86 16.87
C ASN A 76 5.98 4.86 18.01
N LYS A 77 5.76 3.56 17.81
CA LYS A 77 6.12 2.50 18.78
C LYS A 77 7.61 2.18 18.78
N ALA A 78 8.29 2.33 17.65
CA ALA A 78 9.71 2.03 17.50
C ALA A 78 10.62 3.04 18.20
N VAL A 79 10.12 4.27 18.46
CA VAL A 79 10.90 5.36 19.06
C VAL A 79 10.31 5.84 20.38
N ASP A 80 11.17 6.36 21.26
CA ASP A 80 10.74 6.94 22.52
C ASP A 80 9.90 8.21 22.30
N GLN A 81 8.96 8.49 23.21
CA GLN A 81 7.96 9.56 23.07
C GLN A 81 8.56 10.91 22.69
N HIS A 82 9.69 11.28 23.32
CA HIS A 82 10.44 12.50 23.03
C HIS A 82 10.88 12.58 21.56
N GLN A 83 11.30 11.46 20.97
CA GLN A 83 11.91 11.42 19.63
C GLN A 83 10.89 11.22 18.50
N ARG A 84 9.61 11.01 18.82
CA ARG A 84 8.54 10.80 17.82
C ARG A 84 8.46 11.92 16.80
N GLY A 85 8.62 13.17 17.22
CA GLY A 85 8.61 14.31 16.30
C GLY A 85 9.73 14.26 15.26
N VAL A 86 10.95 13.95 15.69
CA VAL A 86 12.12 13.83 14.80
C VAL A 86 11.98 12.63 13.87
N ALA A 87 11.58 11.48 14.43
CA ALA A 87 11.38 10.25 13.65
C ALA A 87 10.31 10.43 12.56
N ASN A 88 9.15 10.99 12.92
CA ASN A 88 8.08 11.25 11.97
C ASN A 88 8.53 12.27 10.89
N GLY A 89 9.30 13.29 11.27
CA GLY A 89 9.89 14.25 10.32
C GLY A 89 10.80 13.59 9.29
N ILE A 90 11.68 12.69 9.72
CA ILE A 90 12.55 11.91 8.82
C ILE A 90 11.73 11.01 7.90
N CYS A 91 10.77 10.26 8.47
CA CYS A 91 9.92 9.36 7.69
C CYS A 91 9.10 10.11 6.63
N ILE A 92 8.49 11.26 6.98
CA ILE A 92 7.71 12.07 6.04
C ILE A 92 8.62 12.68 4.95
N THR A 93 9.84 13.09 5.31
CA THR A 93 10.82 13.62 4.34
C THR A 93 11.21 12.53 3.33
N ALA A 94 11.58 11.34 3.81
CA ALA A 94 11.91 10.20 2.96
C ALA A 94 10.72 9.80 2.06
N MET A 95 9.51 9.73 2.64
CA MET A 95 8.29 9.43 1.88
C MET A 95 8.05 10.45 0.78
N SER A 96 8.24 11.74 1.07
CA SER A 96 8.02 12.82 0.11
C SER A 96 9.04 12.78 -1.03
N ALA A 97 10.31 12.50 -0.74
CA ALA A 97 11.32 12.27 -1.77
C ALA A 97 10.94 11.10 -2.69
N CYS A 98 10.51 9.97 -2.12
CA CYS A 98 10.02 8.83 -2.90
C CYS A 98 8.78 9.17 -3.74
N LYS A 99 7.84 9.97 -3.21
CA LYS A 99 6.65 10.43 -3.95
C LYS A 99 7.00 11.28 -5.16
N VAL A 100 8.10 12.04 -5.12
CA VAL A 100 8.58 12.82 -6.28
C VAL A 100 9.16 11.92 -7.36
N ILE A 101 9.86 10.85 -6.97
CA ILE A 101 10.46 9.88 -7.91
C ILE A 101 9.40 8.97 -8.54
N GLY A 102 8.34 8.66 -7.79
CA GLY A 102 7.27 7.74 -8.19
C GLY A 102 6.69 8.00 -9.59
N PRO A 103 6.24 9.22 -9.92
CA PRO A 103 5.72 9.55 -11.25
C PRO A 103 6.74 9.35 -12.38
N ALA A 104 8.02 9.69 -12.16
CA ALA A 104 9.06 9.50 -13.16
C ALA A 104 9.34 8.01 -13.42
N ALA A 105 9.46 7.22 -12.34
CA ALA A 105 9.60 5.76 -12.45
C ALA A 105 8.37 5.12 -13.12
N GLY A 106 7.17 5.55 -12.73
CA GLY A 106 5.91 5.11 -13.34
C GLY A 106 5.82 5.44 -14.83
N GLY A 107 6.23 6.65 -15.22
CA GLY A 107 6.28 7.08 -16.62
C GLY A 107 7.28 6.28 -17.45
N ALA A 108 8.44 5.94 -16.90
CA ALA A 108 9.41 5.07 -17.55
C ALA A 108 8.86 3.66 -17.78
N ILE A 109 8.21 3.07 -16.76
CA ILE A 109 7.55 1.75 -16.87
C ILE A 109 6.42 1.80 -17.90
N LEU A 110 5.60 2.87 -17.91
CA LEU A 110 4.53 3.06 -18.89
C LEU A 110 5.09 3.15 -20.31
N THR A 111 6.13 3.95 -20.52
CA THR A 111 6.80 4.08 -21.83
C THR A 111 7.34 2.73 -22.31
N TRP A 112 7.96 1.96 -21.40
CA TRP A 112 8.44 0.62 -21.71
C TRP A 112 7.29 -0.34 -22.08
N SER A 113 6.16 -0.23 -21.39
CA SER A 113 4.96 -1.00 -21.68
C SER A 113 4.40 -0.70 -23.07
N GLN A 114 4.32 0.57 -23.46
CA GLN A 114 3.82 1.01 -24.76
C GLN A 114 4.69 0.50 -25.92
N LYS A 115 6.01 0.37 -25.70
CA LYS A 115 6.94 -0.18 -26.71
C LYS A 115 6.75 -1.69 -26.95
N ARG A 116 6.03 -2.40 -26.09
CA ARG A 116 5.87 -3.87 -26.13
C ARG A 116 4.39 -4.28 -26.16
N MET A 117 3.54 -3.53 -26.85
CA MET A 117 2.13 -3.88 -27.00
C MET A 117 1.93 -5.24 -27.69
N ASP A 118 2.78 -5.58 -28.66
CA ASP A 118 2.65 -6.81 -29.46
C ASP A 118 3.42 -8.03 -28.89
N ALA A 119 3.90 -7.94 -27.65
CA ALA A 119 4.65 -9.03 -27.03
C ALA A 119 3.73 -10.19 -26.62
N SER A 120 4.16 -11.43 -26.87
CA SER A 120 3.41 -12.64 -26.47
C SER A 120 3.37 -12.87 -24.95
N PHE A 121 4.28 -12.24 -24.19
CA PHE A 121 4.38 -12.34 -22.74
C PHE A 121 4.37 -10.93 -22.12
N LEU A 122 3.42 -10.69 -21.21
CA LEU A 122 3.13 -9.39 -20.56
C LEU A 122 2.95 -8.23 -21.57
N PRO A 123 1.92 -8.27 -22.42
CA PRO A 123 1.67 -7.21 -23.40
C PRO A 123 1.23 -5.92 -22.72
N GLY A 124 1.86 -4.81 -23.14
CA GLY A 124 1.47 -3.44 -22.79
C GLY A 124 1.01 -3.25 -21.33
N PRO A 125 -0.28 -2.97 -21.08
CA PRO A 125 -0.80 -2.69 -19.73
C PRO A 125 -0.45 -3.75 -18.67
N HIS A 126 -0.38 -5.03 -19.04
CA HIS A 126 -0.07 -6.11 -18.09
C HIS A 126 1.33 -5.96 -17.48
N LEU A 127 2.30 -5.41 -18.22
CA LEU A 127 3.64 -5.15 -17.71
C LEU A 127 3.62 -4.13 -16.58
N VAL A 128 2.85 -3.05 -16.72
CA VAL A 128 2.76 -1.98 -15.70
C VAL A 128 2.21 -2.56 -14.40
N PHE A 129 1.06 -3.24 -14.48
CA PHE A 129 0.44 -3.83 -13.30
C PHE A 129 1.26 -4.97 -12.72
N PHE A 130 1.97 -5.75 -13.54
CA PHE A 130 2.90 -6.77 -13.03
C PHE A 130 4.05 -6.14 -12.22
N VAL A 131 4.72 -5.11 -12.75
CA VAL A 131 5.80 -4.41 -12.03
C VAL A 131 5.29 -3.82 -10.71
N LEU A 132 4.10 -3.20 -10.72
CA LEU A 132 3.48 -2.68 -9.50
C LEU A 132 3.17 -3.79 -8.48
N ASN A 133 2.73 -4.97 -8.92
CA ASN A 133 2.54 -6.12 -8.04
C ASN A 133 3.84 -6.66 -7.46
N VAL A 134 4.94 -6.65 -8.22
CA VAL A 134 6.26 -7.05 -7.72
C VAL A 134 6.72 -6.06 -6.64
N ILE A 135 6.55 -4.76 -6.86
CA ILE A 135 6.88 -3.73 -5.87
C ILE A 135 6.03 -3.91 -4.60
N GLU A 136 4.73 -4.15 -4.76
CA GLU A 136 3.82 -4.38 -3.63
C GLU A 136 4.13 -5.68 -2.87
N GLY A 137 4.46 -6.76 -3.58
CA GLY A 137 4.90 -8.01 -2.99
C GLY A 137 6.22 -7.87 -2.23
N LEU A 138 7.18 -7.11 -2.77
CA LEU A 138 8.43 -6.79 -2.07
C LEU A 138 8.16 -5.95 -0.81
N ALA A 139 7.30 -4.94 -0.91
CA ALA A 139 6.91 -4.11 0.23
C ALA A 139 6.25 -4.97 1.33
N LEU A 140 5.37 -5.89 0.95
CA LEU A 140 4.77 -6.87 1.87
C LEU A 140 5.85 -7.76 2.50
N LEU A 141 6.80 -8.27 1.73
CA LEU A 141 7.91 -9.10 2.22
C LEU A 141 8.76 -8.35 3.27
N LEU A 142 9.03 -7.06 3.04
CA LEU A 142 9.73 -6.20 3.99
C LEU A 142 8.96 -5.96 5.29
N THR A 143 7.66 -6.27 5.36
CA THR A 143 6.92 -6.21 6.63
C THR A 143 7.14 -7.45 7.51
N PHE A 144 7.73 -8.53 7.00
CA PHE A 144 8.01 -9.75 7.77
C PHE A 144 9.37 -9.68 8.46
N LYS A 145 9.57 -10.54 9.47
CA LYS A 145 10.88 -10.70 10.12
C LYS A 145 11.88 -11.29 9.10
N PRO A 146 13.15 -10.84 9.07
CA PRO A 146 13.82 -9.99 10.06
C PRO A 146 13.68 -8.47 9.86
N PHE A 147 13.12 -8.02 8.73
CA PHE A 147 13.16 -6.62 8.30
C PHE A 147 12.35 -5.68 9.20
N LEU A 148 11.16 -6.12 9.63
CA LEU A 148 10.31 -5.35 10.52
C LEU A 148 10.25 -6.03 11.90
N THR A 149 11.13 -5.59 12.82
CA THR A 149 11.14 -6.06 14.21
C THR A 149 10.41 -5.06 15.08
N GLU A 150 9.28 -5.48 15.67
CA GLU A 150 8.56 -4.67 16.65
C GLU A 150 9.34 -4.62 17.96
N ARG A 151 9.51 -3.42 18.54
CA ARG A 151 10.05 -3.25 19.89
C ARG A 151 9.04 -3.84 20.87
N LYS A 152 9.42 -4.90 21.59
CA LYS A 152 8.56 -5.50 22.64
C LYS A 152 8.23 -4.43 23.69
N THR A 153 6.96 -4.35 24.06
CA THR A 153 6.53 -3.51 25.18
C THR A 153 7.09 -4.10 26.49
N PRO A 154 7.41 -3.32 27.54
CA PRO A 154 7.97 -3.87 28.79
C PRO A 154 7.12 -4.98 29.44
N SER A 155 5.81 -4.95 29.20
CA SER A 155 4.86 -6.00 29.62
C SER A 155 5.01 -7.34 28.89
N GLU A 156 5.65 -7.38 27.73
CA GLU A 156 5.94 -8.59 26.95
C GLU A 156 7.38 -9.11 27.16
N GLN A 157 8.18 -8.42 27.98
CA GLN A 157 9.48 -8.91 28.44
C GLN A 157 9.40 -9.66 29.77
N LEU A 158 8.22 -9.69 30.39
CA LEU A 158 7.93 -10.34 31.67
C LEU A 158 7.34 -11.75 31.53
N HIS A 159 7.25 -12.28 30.32
CA HIS A 159 6.75 -13.62 29.99
C HIS A 159 7.70 -14.34 29.03
#